data_AF-A0A534V4Y7-F1
#
_entry.id   AF-A0A534V4Y7-F1
#
_cell.length_a   1.000
_cell.length_b   1.000
_cell.length_c   1.000
_cell.angle_alpha   90.00
_cell.angle_beta   90.00
_cell.angle_gamma   90.00
#
_symmetry.space_group_name_H-M   'P 1'
#
loop_
_entity.id
_entity.type
_entity.pdbx_description
1 polymer ?
#
loop_
_entity_poly.entity_id
_entity_poly.type
_entity_poly.pdbx_seq_one_letter_code
_entity_poly.pdbx_strand_id
1 'polypeptide(L)'
;MRSLVRDFLNQDLSRRGFLKSMAAAGFTMAAAESVLQNLVPVAHADTAGKEYWKEFEGNGGAMLAEQLLQTGNEYLFVGNGSGLGALCDAVIDRPKLKLVLATHEAHVVAMASGYTMASGKTSFCMYSRVGAAHSTGNIYNAMKDRLPIVVAVDRADTTEDGRDGHEDLEDML
;
A
#
# COMPACT_ATOMS: atom_id res chain seq x y z
N MET A 1 -12.16 1.36 28.83
CA MET A 1 -11.19 2.46 28.63
C MET A 1 -9.74 2.01 28.82
N ARG A 2 -9.33 1.44 29.98
CA ARG A 2 -7.93 1.02 30.20
C ARG A 2 -7.37 0.03 29.17
N SER A 3 -8.19 -0.93 28.72
CA SER A 3 -7.82 -1.86 27.63
C SER A 3 -7.59 -1.11 26.32
N LEU A 4 -8.53 -0.28 25.88
CA LEU A 4 -8.39 0.53 24.65
C LEU A 4 -7.14 1.41 24.63
N VAL A 5 -6.79 2.00 25.78
CA VAL A 5 -5.56 2.80 25.90
C VAL A 5 -4.32 1.91 25.76
N ARG A 6 -4.29 0.75 26.42
CA ARG A 6 -3.20 -0.21 26.29
C ARG A 6 -3.05 -0.70 24.85
N ASP A 7 -4.14 -1.12 24.23
CA ASP A 7 -4.15 -1.66 22.87
C ASP A 7 -3.70 -0.58 21.85
N PHE A 8 -4.06 0.69 22.08
CA PHE A 8 -3.55 1.81 21.28
C PHE A 8 -2.06 2.05 21.48
N LEU A 9 -1.56 2.05 22.72
CA LEU A 9 -0.13 2.24 23.02
C LEU A 9 0.72 1.09 22.48
N ASN A 10 0.20 -0.14 22.50
CA ASN A 10 0.86 -1.34 21.97
C ASN A 10 0.83 -1.44 20.43
N GLN A 11 0.21 -0.49 19.73
CA GLN A 11 0.00 -0.52 18.27
C GLN A 11 -0.93 -1.64 17.76
N ASP A 12 -1.68 -2.28 18.65
CA ASP A 12 -2.71 -3.26 18.32
C ASP A 12 -3.99 -2.59 17.80
N LEU A 13 -4.17 -1.29 18.10
CA LEU A 13 -5.32 -0.49 17.70
C LEU A 13 -4.89 0.78 16.96
N SER A 14 -5.40 0.97 15.74
CA SER A 14 -5.16 2.21 14.98
C SER A 14 -5.86 3.42 15.62
N ARG A 15 -5.44 4.65 15.30
CA ARG A 15 -6.13 5.89 15.72
C ARG A 15 -7.63 5.85 15.43
N ARG A 16 -8.01 5.41 14.22
CA ARG A 16 -9.41 5.25 13.81
C ARG A 16 -10.12 4.16 14.63
N GLY A 17 -9.45 3.03 14.84
CA GLY A 17 -9.95 1.93 15.68
C GLY A 17 -10.21 2.39 17.12
N PHE A 18 -9.31 3.20 17.68
CA PHE A 18 -9.45 3.79 19.00
C PHE A 18 -10.67 4.71 19.08
N LEU A 19 -10.81 5.66 18.15
CA LEU A 19 -11.95 6.57 18.11
C LEU A 19 -13.28 5.81 17.97
N LYS A 20 -13.34 4.81 17.07
CA LYS A 20 -14.53 3.98 16.88
C LYS A 20 -14.88 3.19 18.15
N SER A 21 -13.88 2.62 18.82
CA SER A 21 -14.07 1.83 20.03
C SER A 21 -14.48 2.68 21.24
N MET A 22 -13.94 3.91 21.35
CA MET A 22 -14.35 4.88 22.36
C MET A 22 -15.77 5.38 22.13
N ALA A 23 -16.13 5.69 20.88
CA ALA A 23 -17.51 6.05 20.53
C ALA A 23 -18.49 4.91 20.85
N ALA A 24 -18.15 3.67 20.51
CA ALA A 24 -18.95 2.48 20.84
C ALA A 24 -19.09 2.25 22.36
N ALA A 25 -18.11 2.70 23.15
CA ALA A 25 -18.15 2.66 24.61
C ALA A 25 -18.95 3.83 25.24
N GLY A 26 -19.60 4.67 24.44
CA GLY A 26 -20.49 5.75 24.91
C GLY A 26 -19.81 7.11 25.10
N PHE A 27 -18.55 7.28 24.67
CA PHE A 27 -17.87 8.57 24.72
C PHE A 27 -18.22 9.43 23.49
N THR A 28 -18.28 10.74 23.67
CA THR A 28 -18.40 11.66 22.53
C THR A 28 -17.13 11.67 21.70
N MET A 29 -17.24 12.00 20.42
CA MET A 29 -16.07 12.12 19.54
C MET A 29 -15.05 13.13 20.06
N ALA A 30 -15.50 14.27 20.60
CA ALA A 30 -14.62 15.27 21.19
C ALA A 30 -13.85 14.74 22.42
N ALA A 31 -14.51 13.95 23.28
CA ALA A 31 -13.85 13.32 24.42
C ALA A 31 -12.84 12.25 23.96
N ALA A 32 -13.20 11.43 22.97
CA ALA A 32 -12.31 10.42 22.40
C ALA A 32 -11.07 11.05 21.75
N GLU A 33 -11.22 12.15 21.01
CA GLU A 33 -10.11 12.90 20.41
C GLU A 33 -9.21 13.55 21.44
N SER A 34 -9.78 14.13 22.50
CA SER A 34 -9.00 14.73 23.60
C SER A 34 -8.12 13.70 24.29
N VAL A 35 -8.66 12.50 24.57
CA VAL A 35 -7.87 11.39 25.13
C VAL A 35 -6.78 10.96 24.14
N LEU A 36 -7.14 10.79 22.87
CA LEU A 36 -6.19 10.38 21.83
C LEU A 36 -5.02 11.37 21.71
N GLN A 37 -5.29 12.68 21.71
CA GLN A 37 -4.25 13.72 21.63
C GLN A 37 -3.22 13.62 22.77
N ASN A 38 -3.65 13.24 23.97
CA ASN A 38 -2.74 13.04 25.11
C ASN A 38 -1.94 11.73 25.03
N LEU A 39 -2.48 10.70 24.37
CA LEU A 39 -1.81 9.40 24.22
C LEU A 39 -0.81 9.38 23.06
N VAL A 40 -1.03 10.18 22.03
CA VAL A 40 -0.19 10.22 20.82
C VAL A 40 1.30 10.48 21.12
N PRO A 41 1.68 11.46 21.97
CA PRO A 41 3.09 11.65 22.34
C PRO A 41 3.72 10.43 23.02
N VAL A 42 2.96 9.73 23.86
CA VAL A 42 3.43 8.51 24.55
C VAL A 42 3.59 7.36 23.56
N ALA A 43 2.62 7.17 22.66
CA ALA A 43 2.71 6.18 21.59
C ALA A 43 3.90 6.43 20.65
N HIS A 44 4.26 7.69 20.42
CA HIS A 44 5.45 8.06 19.63
C HIS A 44 6.76 7.95 20.43
N ALA A 45 6.75 8.13 21.75
CA ALA A 45 7.96 8.00 22.58
C ALA A 45 8.52 6.56 22.55
N ASP A 46 7.66 5.54 22.53
CA ASP A 46 8.07 4.13 22.37
C ASP A 46 8.65 3.80 20.98
N THR A 47 8.53 4.72 20.03
CA THR A 47 9.11 4.56 18.69
C THR A 47 10.47 5.25 18.52
N ALA A 48 10.90 6.07 19.49
CA ALA A 48 12.10 6.90 19.40
C ALA A 48 13.44 6.12 19.37
N GLY A 49 13.41 4.78 19.45
CA GLY A 49 14.59 3.91 19.32
C GLY A 49 14.40 2.71 18.39
N LYS A 50 13.29 2.64 17.64
CA LYS A 50 13.11 1.57 16.64
C LYS A 50 13.92 1.91 15.38
N GLU A 51 14.78 0.99 14.96
CA GLU A 51 15.40 1.08 13.63
C GLU A 51 14.32 0.84 12.57
N TYR A 52 14.09 1.85 11.73
CA TYR A 52 13.10 1.83 10.66
C TYR A 52 13.67 1.40 9.31
N TRP A 53 14.92 0.97 9.30
CA TRP A 53 15.66 0.62 8.11
C TRP A 53 16.48 -0.64 8.40
N LYS A 54 16.83 -1.34 7.34
CA LYS A 54 17.68 -2.52 7.38
C LYS A 54 18.60 -2.44 6.17
N GLU A 55 19.87 -2.81 6.33
CA GLU A 55 20.76 -3.00 5.18
C GLU A 55 20.22 -4.10 4.26
N PHE A 56 20.25 -3.83 2.96
CA PHE A 56 19.77 -4.75 1.94
C PHE A 56 20.70 -4.68 0.72
N GLU A 57 21.09 -5.85 0.23
CA GLU A 57 21.86 -6.02 -1.00
C GLU A 57 21.03 -6.80 -2.01
N GLY A 58 20.83 -6.25 -3.20
CA GLY A 58 20.01 -6.84 -4.25
C GLY A 58 19.61 -5.81 -5.31
N ASN A 59 18.89 -6.26 -6.34
CA ASN A 59 18.33 -5.35 -7.35
C ASN A 59 17.03 -4.66 -6.85
N GLY A 60 16.52 -3.70 -7.62
CA GLY A 60 15.32 -2.95 -7.26
C GLY A 60 14.05 -3.80 -7.10
N GLY A 61 13.90 -4.86 -7.89
CA GLY A 61 12.76 -5.79 -7.78
C GLY A 61 12.78 -6.56 -6.46
N ALA A 62 13.95 -7.04 -6.05
CA ALA A 62 14.14 -7.70 -4.76
C ALA A 62 13.92 -6.76 -3.58
N MET A 63 14.42 -5.52 -3.68
CA MET A 63 14.20 -4.50 -2.65
C MET A 63 12.70 -4.16 -2.50
N LEU A 64 11.98 -4.02 -3.61
CA LEU A 64 10.54 -3.77 -3.60
C LEU A 64 9.77 -4.94 -2.97
N ALA A 65 10.12 -6.18 -3.30
CA ALA A 65 9.51 -7.37 -2.70
C ALA A 65 9.72 -7.43 -1.18
N GLU A 66 10.94 -7.15 -0.69
CA GLU A 66 11.22 -7.05 0.75
C GLU A 66 10.38 -5.96 1.41
N GLN A 67 10.31 -4.77 0.79
CA GLN A 67 9.56 -3.65 1.35
C GLN A 67 8.07 -3.99 1.48
N LEU A 68 7.48 -4.63 0.45
CA LEU A 68 6.08 -5.08 0.51
C LEU A 68 5.87 -6.07 1.66
N LEU A 69 6.76 -7.04 1.85
CA LEU A 69 6.69 -7.99 2.95
C LEU A 69 6.81 -7.31 4.33
N GLN A 70 7.69 -6.31 4.47
CA GLN A 70 7.84 -5.54 5.71
C GLN A 70 6.58 -4.74 6.08
N THR A 71 5.76 -4.37 5.09
CA THR A 71 4.45 -3.76 5.35
C THR A 71 3.37 -4.76 5.81
N GLY A 72 3.71 -6.05 5.92
CA GLY A 72 2.76 -7.11 6.25
C GLY A 72 1.84 -7.50 5.10
N ASN A 73 2.20 -7.14 3.87
CA ASN A 73 1.46 -7.51 2.67
C ASN A 73 1.92 -8.86 2.12
N GLU A 74 0.94 -9.70 1.83
CA GLU A 74 1.13 -11.06 1.30
C GLU A 74 0.70 -11.17 -0.16
N TYR A 75 0.01 -10.15 -0.69
CA TYR A 75 -0.54 -10.14 -2.04
C TYR A 75 -0.10 -8.89 -2.79
N LEU A 76 0.38 -9.08 -4.01
CA LEU A 76 0.58 -8.02 -5.00
C LEU A 76 -0.29 -8.32 -6.21
N PHE A 77 -1.22 -7.41 -6.51
CA PHE A 77 -2.07 -7.54 -7.69
C PHE A 77 -1.30 -7.03 -8.90
N VAL A 78 -1.10 -7.89 -9.90
CA VAL A 78 -0.25 -7.57 -11.05
C VAL A 78 -1.01 -7.65 -12.37
N GLY A 79 -0.71 -6.74 -13.28
CA GLY A 79 -1.03 -6.89 -14.71
C GLY A 79 0.19 -7.41 -15.47
N ASN A 80 -0.01 -7.89 -16.70
CA ASN A 80 1.11 -8.19 -17.57
C ASN A 80 1.84 -6.91 -17.97
N GLY A 81 3.17 -6.96 -18.02
CA GLY A 81 4.00 -5.81 -18.38
C GLY A 81 5.47 -6.21 -18.50
N SER A 82 6.19 -5.54 -19.38
CA SER A 82 7.62 -5.80 -19.66
C SER A 82 8.52 -5.39 -18.48
N GLY A 83 8.17 -4.35 -17.70
CA GLY A 83 8.98 -3.86 -16.59
C GLY A 83 8.85 -4.61 -15.27
N LEU A 84 8.08 -5.71 -15.19
CA LEU A 84 7.91 -6.48 -13.95
C LEU A 84 8.93 -7.63 -13.78
N GLY A 85 9.79 -7.88 -14.77
CA GLY A 85 10.68 -9.06 -14.79
C GLY A 85 11.50 -9.26 -13.52
N ALA A 86 12.21 -8.24 -13.05
CA ALA A 86 13.05 -8.33 -11.85
C ALA A 86 12.23 -8.58 -10.57
N LEU A 87 10.99 -8.07 -10.50
CA LEU A 87 10.10 -8.31 -9.36
C LEU A 87 9.54 -9.73 -9.41
N CYS A 88 9.12 -10.20 -10.58
CA CYS A 88 8.65 -11.58 -10.78
C CYS A 88 9.73 -12.59 -10.40
N ASP A 89 10.98 -12.34 -10.81
CA ASP A 89 12.15 -13.15 -10.45
C ASP A 89 12.38 -13.15 -8.93
N ALA A 90 12.38 -11.96 -8.30
CA ALA A 90 12.58 -11.85 -6.86
C ALA A 90 11.51 -12.56 -6.00
N VAL A 91 10.28 -12.68 -6.51
CA VAL A 91 9.18 -13.33 -5.79
C VAL A 91 9.35 -14.85 -5.73
N ILE A 92 10.10 -15.46 -6.65
CA ILE A 92 10.37 -16.91 -6.65
C ILE A 92 10.97 -17.37 -5.31
N ASP A 93 11.93 -16.62 -4.78
CA ASP A 93 12.59 -16.91 -3.50
C ASP A 93 11.80 -16.39 -2.28
N ARG A 94 10.64 -15.75 -2.50
CA ARG A 94 9.84 -15.06 -1.47
C ARG A 94 8.40 -15.54 -1.48
N PRO A 95 8.12 -16.83 -1.17
CA PRO A 95 6.79 -17.43 -1.30
C PRO A 95 5.70 -16.81 -0.40
N LYS A 96 6.09 -15.96 0.57
CA LYS A 96 5.15 -15.19 1.38
C LYS A 96 4.47 -14.06 0.60
N LEU A 97 5.12 -13.54 -0.45
CA LEU A 97 4.54 -12.56 -1.36
C LEU A 97 3.96 -13.29 -2.56
N LYS A 98 2.66 -13.16 -2.78
CA LYS A 98 1.93 -13.88 -3.83
C LYS A 98 1.50 -12.90 -4.91
N LEU A 99 1.87 -13.18 -6.14
CA LEU A 99 1.39 -12.42 -7.30
C LEU A 99 -0.02 -12.88 -7.67
N VAL A 100 -0.94 -11.93 -7.77
CA VAL A 100 -2.32 -12.15 -8.24
C VAL A 100 -2.48 -11.50 -9.60
N LEU A 101 -2.35 -12.31 -10.65
CA LEU A 101 -2.35 -11.83 -12.03
C LEU A 101 -3.77 -11.51 -12.52
N ALA A 102 -3.95 -10.33 -13.09
CA ALA A 102 -5.13 -9.93 -13.84
C ALA A 102 -4.87 -9.98 -15.35
N THR A 103 -5.94 -10.17 -16.13
CA THR A 103 -5.88 -10.15 -17.60
C THR A 103 -5.94 -8.74 -18.19
N HIS A 104 -6.26 -7.72 -17.39
CA HIS A 104 -6.41 -6.33 -17.83
C HIS A 104 -6.10 -5.38 -16.66
N GLU A 105 -5.49 -4.23 -16.91
CA GLU A 105 -5.01 -3.32 -15.85
C GLU A 105 -6.15 -2.72 -15.02
N ALA A 106 -7.29 -2.44 -15.67
CA ALA A 106 -8.51 -2.07 -14.96
C ALA A 106 -8.91 -3.13 -13.92
N HIS A 107 -8.76 -4.43 -14.23
CA HIS A 107 -9.11 -5.51 -13.30
C HIS A 107 -8.12 -5.59 -12.12
N VAL A 108 -6.85 -5.24 -12.33
CA VAL A 108 -5.85 -5.19 -11.24
C VAL A 108 -6.35 -4.28 -10.12
N VAL A 109 -6.73 -3.04 -10.47
CA VAL A 109 -7.20 -2.05 -9.49
C VAL A 109 -8.54 -2.48 -8.87
N ALA A 110 -9.43 -3.08 -9.65
CA ALA A 110 -10.71 -3.60 -9.14
C ALA A 110 -10.53 -4.73 -8.11
N MET A 111 -9.65 -5.69 -8.38
CA MET A 111 -9.33 -6.78 -7.45
C MET A 111 -8.69 -6.25 -6.18
N ALA A 112 -7.74 -5.34 -6.30
CA ALA A 112 -7.10 -4.68 -5.17
C ALA A 112 -8.12 -3.93 -4.31
N SER A 113 -9.06 -3.22 -4.94
CA SER A 113 -10.16 -2.53 -4.26
C SER A 113 -11.04 -3.49 -3.46
N GLY A 114 -11.45 -4.61 -4.09
CA GLY A 114 -12.20 -5.67 -3.41
C GLY A 114 -11.45 -6.25 -2.22
N TYR A 115 -10.16 -6.53 -2.37
CA TYR A 115 -9.32 -7.01 -1.27
C TYR A 115 -9.20 -5.99 -0.13
N THR A 116 -8.97 -4.72 -0.44
CA THR A 116 -8.88 -3.66 0.58
C THR A 116 -10.19 -3.49 1.34
N MET A 117 -11.33 -3.54 0.65
CA MET A 117 -12.65 -3.48 1.31
C MET A 117 -12.89 -4.69 2.22
N ALA A 118 -12.53 -5.89 1.77
CA ALA A 118 -12.76 -7.12 2.54
C ALA A 118 -11.80 -7.27 3.73
N SER A 119 -10.52 -6.92 3.54
CA SER A 119 -9.47 -7.12 4.55
C SER A 119 -9.25 -5.93 5.47
N GLY A 120 -9.63 -4.72 5.04
CA GLY A 120 -9.25 -3.47 5.70
C GLY A 120 -7.76 -3.12 5.60
N LYS A 121 -6.96 -3.90 4.83
CA LYS A 121 -5.53 -3.66 4.60
C LYS A 121 -5.30 -2.84 3.34
N THR A 122 -4.21 -2.08 3.30
CA THR A 122 -3.76 -1.39 2.09
C THR A 122 -3.36 -2.41 1.04
N SER A 123 -3.91 -2.29 -0.18
CA SER A 123 -3.53 -3.16 -1.31
C SER A 123 -2.49 -2.51 -2.21
N PHE A 124 -1.67 -3.32 -2.85
CA PHE A 124 -0.67 -2.89 -3.82
C PHE A 124 -0.96 -3.45 -5.20
N CYS A 125 -0.87 -2.59 -6.22
CA CYS A 125 -1.04 -2.92 -7.63
C CYS A 125 0.25 -2.62 -8.39
N MET A 126 0.60 -3.43 -9.38
CA MET A 126 1.67 -3.11 -10.33
C MET A 126 1.35 -3.58 -11.76
N TYR A 127 1.61 -2.78 -12.77
CA TYR A 127 1.44 -3.12 -14.19
C TYR A 127 2.28 -2.19 -15.08
N SER A 128 2.34 -2.45 -16.39
CA SER A 128 3.06 -1.58 -17.33
C SER A 128 2.45 -0.18 -17.38
N ARG A 129 3.31 0.82 -17.59
CA ARG A 129 2.97 2.24 -17.70
C ARG A 129 1.92 2.52 -18.76
N VAL A 130 1.92 1.84 -19.92
CA VAL A 130 0.90 2.06 -20.96
C VAL A 130 -0.50 1.66 -20.47
N GLY A 131 -0.57 0.73 -19.52
CA GLY A 131 -1.82 0.32 -18.87
C GLY A 131 -2.35 1.32 -17.84
N ALA A 132 -1.60 2.38 -17.49
CA ALA A 132 -2.05 3.43 -16.58
C ALA A 132 -3.39 4.03 -17.04
N ALA A 133 -3.50 4.39 -18.33
CA ALA A 133 -4.72 4.95 -18.90
C ALA A 133 -5.92 3.99 -18.75
N HIS A 134 -5.73 2.70 -19.02
CA HIS A 134 -6.78 1.67 -18.90
C HIS A 134 -7.33 1.52 -17.48
N SER A 135 -6.50 1.78 -16.47
CA SER A 135 -6.85 1.62 -15.06
C SER A 135 -7.55 2.83 -14.42
N THR A 136 -7.52 4.00 -15.09
CA THR A 136 -7.97 5.30 -14.53
C THR A 136 -9.40 5.28 -13.98
N GLY A 137 -10.33 4.63 -14.66
CA GLY A 137 -11.71 4.51 -14.19
C GLY A 137 -11.83 3.83 -12.82
N ASN A 138 -11.05 2.77 -12.59
CA ASN A 138 -11.06 2.07 -11.30
C ASN A 138 -10.20 2.76 -10.25
N ILE A 139 -9.17 3.51 -10.63
CA ILE A 139 -8.48 4.43 -9.72
C ILE A 139 -9.44 5.50 -9.20
N TYR A 140 -10.28 6.07 -10.08
CA TYR A 140 -11.33 7.01 -9.68
C TYR A 140 -12.33 6.39 -8.72
N ASN A 141 -12.78 5.16 -8.98
CA ASN A 141 -13.69 4.44 -8.07
C ASN A 141 -13.06 4.24 -6.68
N ALA A 142 -11.81 3.73 -6.63
CA ALA A 142 -11.07 3.56 -5.38
C ALA A 142 -10.91 4.88 -4.61
N MET A 143 -10.62 5.98 -5.31
CA MET A 143 -10.56 7.33 -4.72
C MET A 143 -11.93 7.75 -4.16
N LYS A 144 -13.02 7.55 -4.91
CA LYS A 144 -14.38 7.88 -4.45
C LYS A 144 -14.78 7.09 -3.20
N ASP A 145 -14.38 5.83 -3.13
CA ASP A 145 -14.62 4.95 -1.99
C ASP A 145 -13.60 5.15 -0.84
N ARG A 146 -12.62 6.05 -1.03
CA ARG A 146 -11.54 6.36 -0.08
C ARG A 146 -10.75 5.12 0.34
N LEU A 147 -10.50 4.22 -0.60
CA LEU A 147 -9.75 3.00 -0.36
C LEU A 147 -8.24 3.28 -0.32
N PRO A 148 -7.50 2.78 0.68
CA PRO A 148 -6.04 2.85 0.69
C PRO A 148 -5.46 1.85 -0.31
N ILE A 149 -5.21 2.30 -1.53
CA ILE A 149 -4.60 1.50 -2.60
C ILE A 149 -3.35 2.21 -3.09
N VAL A 150 -2.25 1.46 -3.21
CA VAL A 150 -1.03 1.93 -3.87
C VAL A 150 -0.99 1.33 -5.25
N VAL A 151 -0.95 2.20 -6.26
CA VAL A 151 -0.80 1.82 -7.67
C VAL A 151 0.59 2.22 -8.11
N ALA A 152 1.40 1.24 -8.50
CA ALA A 152 2.71 1.43 -9.09
C ALA A 152 2.64 1.05 -10.58
N VAL A 153 3.40 1.76 -11.41
CA VAL A 153 3.67 1.38 -12.79
C VAL A 153 5.17 1.31 -13.01
N ASP A 154 5.60 0.55 -14.01
CA ASP A 154 6.99 0.59 -14.43
C ASP A 154 7.34 1.96 -15.06
N ARG A 155 8.63 2.17 -15.31
CA ARG A 155 9.15 3.35 -15.99
C ARG A 155 10.31 2.94 -16.88
N ALA A 156 10.44 3.56 -18.04
CA ALA A 156 11.66 3.43 -18.84
C ALA A 156 12.86 4.00 -18.10
N ASP A 157 14.04 3.65 -18.61
CA ASP A 157 15.29 4.25 -18.17
C ASP A 157 15.22 5.78 -18.36
N THR A 158 15.81 6.53 -17.43
CA THR A 158 15.86 8.00 -17.50
C THR A 158 16.63 8.50 -18.73
N THR A 159 17.41 7.62 -19.35
CA THR A 159 18.07 7.86 -20.62
C THR A 159 17.19 7.63 -21.86
N GLU A 160 15.91 7.30 -21.72
CA GLU A 160 14.97 7.22 -22.86
C GLU A 160 13.74 8.13 -22.69
N ASP A 161 13.56 8.66 -21.48
CA ASP A 161 12.47 9.56 -21.10
C ASP A 161 12.42 10.81 -21.99
N GLY A 162 11.26 11.08 -22.57
CA GLY A 162 10.99 12.25 -23.40
C GLY A 162 11.69 12.26 -24.76
N ARG A 163 11.97 11.07 -25.28
CA ARG A 163 12.60 10.89 -26.59
C ARG A 163 11.73 10.12 -27.57
N ASP A 164 10.43 10.03 -27.28
CA ASP A 164 9.48 9.22 -28.06
C ASP A 164 9.95 7.76 -28.15
N GLY A 165 10.42 7.25 -27.00
CA GLY A 165 10.90 5.89 -26.85
C GLY A 165 9.77 4.87 -26.85
N HIS A 166 10.13 3.59 -26.86
CA HIS A 166 9.15 2.51 -26.79
C HIS A 166 8.27 2.64 -25.54
N GLU A 167 6.94 2.73 -25.71
CA GLU A 167 5.96 2.91 -24.61
C GLU A 167 6.06 4.24 -23.86
N ASP A 168 6.72 5.26 -24.42
CA ASP A 168 6.81 6.59 -23.78
C ASP A 168 5.43 7.28 -23.67
N LEU A 169 5.22 8.04 -22.61
CA LEU A 169 3.91 8.58 -22.22
C LEU A 169 3.83 10.10 -22.20
N GLU A 170 4.88 10.82 -22.61
CA GLU A 170 4.89 12.29 -22.61
C GLU A 170 3.74 12.91 -23.43
N ASP A 171 3.17 12.17 -24.39
CA ASP A 171 2.07 12.61 -25.27
C ASP A 171 0.66 12.16 -24.82
N MET A 172 0.47 11.73 -23.57
CA MET A 172 -0.84 11.28 -23.06
C MET A 172 -1.81 12.40 -22.61
N LEU A 173 -1.56 13.66 -22.97
CA LEU A 173 -2.49 14.81 -22.83
C LEU A 173 -2.36 15.81 -23.98
#